data_AF-A0A507E1J8-F1
#
_entry.id   AF-A0A507E1J8-F1
#
_cell.length_a   1.000
_cell.length_b   1.000
_cell.length_c   1.000
_cell.angle_alpha   90.00
_cell.angle_beta   90.00
_cell.angle_gamma   90.00
#
_symmetry.space_group_name_H-M   'P 1'
#
loop_
_entity.id
_entity.type
_entity.pdbx_description
1 polymer ?
#
loop_
_entity_poly.entity_id
_entity_poly.type
_entity_poly.pdbx_seq_one_letter_code
_entity_poly.pdbx_strand_id
1 'polypeptide(L)'
;MDTSFVHAQLSNRLGVADEACAEYIFQLAEDESMDRDEKRAILVEFLAAALDNACNEAEVDAVVVEILDGMEKEKEKEMLKVAEAEKERQRAKELEELEKEKNSAAADPSDTQQSTKKILTKEERKARERLLRQYGYEVDECIENENGEVEFLYSGSSTASAPVAAMANTNVQRVKEAEAQKKAGMQRAHAEKVQRDKDARAKQLADIEKKKTKTQKQEKRRM
;
A
#
# COMPACT_ATOMS: atom_id res chain seq x y z
N MET A 1 25.92 -13.62 -3.65
CA MET A 1 27.22 -13.03 -4.03
C MET A 1 28.10 -14.11 -4.63
N ASP A 2 28.86 -13.76 -5.67
CA ASP A 2 29.72 -14.70 -6.39
C ASP A 2 31.17 -14.61 -5.91
N THR A 3 31.83 -15.75 -5.73
CA THR A 3 33.27 -15.86 -5.37
C THR A 3 34.18 -15.31 -6.48
N SER A 4 33.64 -15.08 -7.67
CA SER A 4 34.36 -14.59 -8.84
C SER A 4 35.06 -13.25 -8.62
N PHE A 5 34.48 -12.36 -7.79
CA PHE A 5 35.11 -11.08 -7.46
C PHE A 5 36.39 -11.30 -6.65
N VAL A 6 36.34 -12.13 -5.60
CA VAL A 6 37.48 -12.47 -4.75
C VAL A 6 38.55 -13.18 -5.57
N HIS A 7 38.16 -14.19 -6.36
CA HIS A 7 39.07 -14.91 -7.25
C HIS A 7 39.77 -13.96 -8.25
N ALA A 8 39.04 -13.01 -8.85
CA ALA A 8 39.62 -12.04 -9.76
C ALA A 8 40.65 -11.12 -9.07
N GLN A 9 40.41 -10.70 -7.82
CA GLN A 9 41.36 -9.87 -7.07
C GLN A 9 42.63 -10.66 -6.71
N LEU A 10 42.48 -11.89 -6.22
CA LEU A 10 43.61 -12.75 -5.84
C LEU A 10 44.47 -13.13 -7.06
N SER A 11 43.84 -13.50 -8.18
CA SER A 11 44.54 -13.90 -9.39
C SER A 11 45.27 -12.74 -10.06
N ASN A 12 44.62 -11.57 -10.17
CA ASN A 12 45.20 -10.42 -10.88
C ASN A 12 46.28 -9.69 -10.08
N ARG A 13 46.18 -9.66 -8.74
CA ARG A 13 47.07 -8.85 -7.88
C ARG A 13 48.16 -9.67 -7.21
N LEU A 14 47.82 -10.87 -6.73
CA LEU A 14 48.73 -11.71 -5.94
C LEU A 14 49.16 -12.97 -6.71
N GLY A 15 48.63 -13.20 -7.91
CA GLY A 15 48.92 -14.40 -8.69
C GLY A 15 48.36 -15.69 -8.08
N VAL A 16 47.43 -15.59 -7.13
CA VAL A 16 46.81 -16.75 -6.47
C VAL A 16 45.57 -17.14 -7.26
N ALA A 17 45.65 -18.28 -7.96
CA ALA A 17 44.56 -18.86 -8.75
C ALA A 17 43.93 -20.08 -8.06
N ASP A 18 44.04 -20.17 -6.73
CA ASP A 18 43.44 -21.25 -5.96
C ASP A 18 42.00 -20.89 -5.56
N GLU A 19 41.04 -21.66 -6.08
CA GLU A 19 39.62 -21.50 -5.78
C GLU A 19 39.33 -21.75 -4.30
N ALA A 20 40.05 -22.66 -3.66
CA ALA A 20 39.85 -22.94 -2.23
C ALA A 20 40.23 -21.75 -1.35
N CYS A 21 41.30 -21.02 -1.73
CA CYS A 21 41.66 -19.76 -1.08
C CYS A 21 40.57 -18.70 -1.28
N ALA A 22 40.03 -18.57 -2.50
CA ALA A 22 38.97 -17.61 -2.78
C ALA A 22 37.69 -17.91 -1.99
N GLU A 23 37.28 -19.18 -1.89
CA GLU A 23 36.13 -19.61 -1.10
C GLU A 23 36.32 -19.35 0.40
N TYR A 24 37.49 -19.67 0.95
CA TYR A 24 37.78 -19.41 2.36
C TYR A 24 37.73 -17.91 2.70
N ILE A 25 38.36 -17.09 1.86
CA ILE A 25 38.38 -15.63 2.02
C ILE A 25 36.97 -15.06 1.90
N PHE A 26 36.18 -15.57 0.96
CA PHE A 26 34.79 -15.18 0.79
C PHE A 26 33.94 -15.52 2.02
N GLN A 27 34.05 -16.75 2.55
CA GLN A 27 33.31 -17.17 3.75
C GLN A 27 33.67 -16.31 4.98
N LEU A 28 34.97 -16.04 5.17
CA LEU A 28 35.43 -15.22 6.29
C LEU A 28 35.01 -13.75 6.14
N ALA A 29 35.00 -13.23 4.91
CA ALA A 29 34.51 -11.89 4.64
C ALA A 29 32.99 -11.78 4.87
N GLU A 30 32.23 -12.83 4.56
CA GLU A 30 30.77 -12.87 4.74
C GLU A 30 30.35 -12.99 6.22
N ASP A 31 31.16 -13.62 7.07
CA ASP A 31 30.84 -13.90 8.48
C ASP A 31 30.51 -12.64 9.30
N GLU A 32 29.26 -12.43 9.69
CA GLU A 32 28.83 -11.25 10.45
C GLU A 32 29.19 -11.30 11.94
N SER A 33 29.76 -12.42 12.43
CA SER A 33 30.14 -12.58 13.84
C SER A 33 31.45 -11.89 14.21
N MET A 34 32.26 -11.52 13.21
CA MET A 34 33.58 -10.92 13.39
C MET A 34 33.63 -9.48 12.93
N ASP A 35 34.40 -8.66 13.66
CA ASP A 35 34.66 -7.28 13.28
C ASP A 35 35.55 -7.20 12.03
N ARG A 36 35.39 -6.11 11.28
CA ARG A 36 36.12 -5.91 10.02
C ARG A 36 37.64 -5.93 10.19
N ASP A 37 38.13 -5.32 11.28
CA ASP A 37 39.56 -5.27 11.58
C ASP A 37 40.12 -6.65 11.94
N GLU A 38 39.33 -7.47 12.64
CA GLU A 38 39.70 -8.86 12.96
C GLU A 38 39.76 -9.71 11.70
N LYS A 39 38.75 -9.60 10.81
CA LYS A 39 38.75 -10.27 9.51
C LYS A 39 39.97 -9.89 8.68
N ARG A 40 40.27 -8.59 8.60
CA ARG A 40 41.44 -8.09 7.88
C ARG A 40 42.72 -8.71 8.42
N ALA A 41 42.92 -8.70 9.74
CA ALA A 41 44.11 -9.26 10.36
C ALA A 41 44.29 -10.75 10.02
N ILE A 42 43.23 -11.56 10.15
CA ILE A 42 43.27 -12.99 9.84
C ILE A 42 43.53 -13.24 8.35
N LEU A 43 42.87 -12.49 7.47
CA LEU A 43 43.04 -12.63 6.02
C LEU A 43 44.44 -12.25 5.56
N VAL A 44 45.00 -11.19 6.14
CA VAL A 44 46.38 -10.76 5.87
C VAL A 44 47.37 -11.82 6.34
N GLU A 45 47.20 -12.35 7.56
CA GLU A 45 48.05 -13.43 8.09
C GLU A 45 47.95 -14.70 7.23
N PHE A 46 46.73 -15.09 6.85
CA PHE A 46 46.47 -16.26 6.00
C PHE A 46 47.15 -16.12 4.63
N LEU A 47 46.97 -14.99 3.95
CA LEU A 47 47.55 -14.75 2.63
C LEU A 47 49.07 -14.58 2.68
N ALA A 48 49.59 -13.91 3.72
CA ALA A 48 51.03 -13.79 3.92
C ALA A 48 51.69 -15.16 4.14
N ALA A 49 51.03 -16.06 4.88
CA ALA A 49 51.48 -17.44 5.06
C ALA A 49 51.37 -18.26 3.76
N ALA A 50 50.29 -18.11 3.00
CA ALA A 50 50.08 -18.82 1.73
C ALA A 50 51.07 -18.40 0.64
N LEU A 51 51.52 -17.14 0.66
CA LEU A 51 52.45 -16.58 -0.31
C LEU A 51 53.93 -16.73 0.09
N ASP A 52 54.24 -17.24 1.29
CA ASP A 52 55.60 -17.45 1.80
C ASP A 52 56.54 -16.25 1.54
N ASN A 53 56.05 -15.03 1.78
CA ASN A 53 56.73 -13.74 1.53
C ASN A 53 57.04 -13.40 0.05
N ALA A 54 56.39 -14.04 -0.92
CA ALA A 54 56.51 -13.68 -2.34
C ALA A 54 55.95 -12.28 -2.66
N CYS A 55 55.09 -11.73 -1.80
CA CYS A 55 54.50 -10.41 -1.91
C CYS A 55 54.79 -9.56 -0.67
N ASN A 56 54.77 -8.24 -0.84
CA ASN A 56 54.91 -7.31 0.27
C ASN A 56 53.66 -7.36 1.16
N GLU A 57 53.83 -7.34 2.48
CA GLU A 57 52.72 -7.35 3.45
C GLU A 57 51.73 -6.19 3.20
N ALA A 58 52.23 -5.03 2.81
CA ALA A 58 51.40 -3.87 2.44
C ALA A 58 50.55 -4.10 1.18
N GLU A 59 51.02 -4.92 0.23
CA GLU A 59 50.26 -5.27 -0.98
C GLU A 59 49.17 -6.28 -0.65
N VAL A 60 49.48 -7.27 0.20
CA VAL A 60 48.49 -8.24 0.71
C VAL A 60 47.39 -7.50 1.47
N ASP A 61 47.76 -6.59 2.36
CA ASP A 61 46.84 -5.75 3.12
C ASP A 61 45.93 -4.90 2.23
N ALA A 62 46.50 -4.24 1.21
CA ALA A 62 45.72 -3.46 0.25
C ALA A 62 44.70 -4.32 -0.51
N VAL A 63 45.08 -5.52 -0.94
CA VAL A 63 44.18 -6.45 -1.64
C VAL A 63 43.06 -6.93 -0.73
N VAL A 64 43.36 -7.25 0.54
CA VAL A 64 42.34 -7.64 1.53
C VAL A 64 41.35 -6.50 1.77
N VAL A 65 41.84 -5.26 1.91
CA VAL A 65 40.97 -4.08 2.07
C VAL A 65 40.08 -3.88 0.84
N GLU A 66 40.64 -4.00 -0.37
CA GLU A 66 39.87 -3.91 -1.63
C GLU A 66 38.79 -4.99 -1.72
N ILE A 67 39.08 -6.22 -1.28
CA ILE A 67 38.12 -7.33 -1.24
C ILE A 67 36.96 -7.01 -0.29
N LEU A 68 37.27 -6.61 0.95
CA LEU A 68 36.25 -6.30 1.96
C LEU A 68 35.37 -5.12 1.52
N ASP A 69 35.97 -4.04 0.99
CA ASP A 69 35.24 -2.89 0.45
C ASP A 69 34.36 -3.25 -0.75
N GLY A 70 34.88 -4.09 -1.65
CA GLY A 70 34.14 -4.54 -2.82
C GLY A 70 32.90 -5.34 -2.44
N MET A 71 33.06 -6.26 -1.48
CA MET A 71 31.96 -7.08 -0.97
C MET A 71 30.91 -6.25 -0.23
N GLU A 72 31.31 -5.29 0.60
CA GLU A 72 30.35 -4.39 1.27
C GLU A 72 29.55 -3.55 0.26
N LYS A 73 30.21 -3.03 -0.78
CA LYS A 73 29.55 -2.26 -1.85
C LYS A 73 28.58 -3.12 -2.66
N GLU A 74 28.89 -4.39 -2.91
CA GLU A 74 27.95 -5.31 -3.56
C GLU A 74 26.75 -5.63 -2.66
N LYS A 75 26.98 -5.85 -1.37
CA LYS A 75 25.92 -6.06 -0.35
C LYS A 75 24.97 -4.87 -0.31
N GLU A 76 25.51 -3.65 -0.29
CA GLU A 76 24.71 -2.42 -0.29
C GLU A 76 23.90 -2.28 -1.58
N LYS A 77 24.50 -2.53 -2.75
CA LYS A 77 23.79 -2.50 -4.04
C LYS A 77 22.68 -3.53 -4.11
N GLU A 78 22.90 -4.74 -3.60
CA GLU A 78 21.90 -5.79 -3.57
C GLU A 78 20.74 -5.41 -2.63
N MET A 79 21.04 -4.90 -1.43
CA MET A 79 20.05 -4.37 -0.49
C MET A 79 19.21 -3.25 -1.10
N LEU A 80 19.84 -2.32 -1.83
CA LEU A 80 19.13 -1.23 -2.51
C LEU A 80 18.19 -1.76 -3.61
N LYS A 81 18.64 -2.73 -4.41
CA LYS A 81 17.80 -3.38 -5.44
C LYS A 81 16.60 -4.11 -4.82
N VAL A 82 16.83 -4.83 -3.73
CA VAL A 82 15.75 -5.53 -3.00
C VAL A 82 14.75 -4.53 -2.44
N ALA A 83 15.23 -3.44 -1.83
CA ALA A 83 14.36 -2.39 -1.29
C ALA A 83 13.54 -1.68 -2.39
N GLU A 84 14.13 -1.46 -3.57
CA GLU A 84 13.42 -0.88 -4.72
C GLU A 84 12.36 -1.85 -5.29
N ALA A 85 12.71 -3.12 -5.45
CA ALA A 85 11.78 -4.16 -5.89
C ALA A 85 10.63 -4.35 -4.90
N GLU A 86 10.89 -4.24 -3.59
CA GLU A 86 9.85 -4.31 -2.57
C GLU A 86 8.91 -3.10 -2.64
N LYS A 87 9.45 -1.88 -2.82
CA LYS A 87 8.63 -0.67 -3.02
C LYS A 87 7.75 -0.78 -4.25
N GLU A 88 8.27 -1.30 -5.36
CA GLU A 88 7.50 -1.50 -6.57
C GLU A 88 6.39 -2.54 -6.37
N ARG A 89 6.70 -3.65 -5.67
CA ARG A 89 5.70 -4.67 -5.31
C ARG A 89 4.62 -4.11 -4.36
N GLN A 90 4.97 -3.23 -3.43
CA GLN A 90 4.00 -2.57 -2.55
C GLN A 90 3.09 -1.63 -3.35
N ARG A 91 3.64 -0.83 -4.26
CA ARG A 91 2.85 0.04 -5.17
C ARG A 91 1.90 -0.76 -6.06
N ALA A 92 2.36 -1.89 -6.60
CA ALA A 92 1.53 -2.76 -7.42
C ALA A 92 0.35 -3.33 -6.62
N LYS A 93 0.58 -3.75 -5.37
CA LYS A 93 -0.49 -4.22 -4.47
C LYS A 93 -1.48 -3.11 -4.11
N GLU A 94 -0.99 -1.91 -3.83
CA GLU A 94 -1.85 -0.76 -3.51
C GLU A 94 -2.73 -0.36 -4.71
N LEU A 95 -2.17 -0.38 -5.92
CA LEU A 95 -2.95 -0.17 -7.15
C LEU A 95 -4.00 -1.26 -7.36
N GLU A 96 -3.65 -2.53 -7.14
CA GLU A 96 -4.58 -3.65 -7.25
C GLU A 96 -5.71 -3.56 -6.20
N GLU A 97 -5.40 -3.10 -4.98
CA GLU A 97 -6.38 -2.90 -3.92
C GLU A 97 -7.32 -1.72 -4.24
N LEU A 98 -6.79 -0.61 -4.78
CA LEU A 98 -7.60 0.51 -5.27
C LEU A 98 -8.49 0.12 -6.46
N GLU A 99 -8.03 -0.73 -7.38
CA GLU A 99 -8.85 -1.26 -8.46
C GLU A 99 -9.96 -2.19 -7.95
N LYS A 100 -9.65 -3.05 -6.96
CA LYS A 100 -10.65 -3.89 -6.30
C LYS A 100 -11.68 -3.05 -5.55
N GLU A 101 -11.26 -2.00 -4.83
CA GLU A 101 -12.18 -1.07 -4.17
C GLU A 101 -13.08 -0.37 -5.19
N LYS A 102 -12.54 0.14 -6.30
CA LYS A 102 -13.34 0.75 -7.37
C LYS A 102 -14.32 -0.23 -8.01
N ASN A 103 -13.91 -1.48 -8.26
CA ASN A 103 -14.79 -2.51 -8.81
C ASN A 103 -15.84 -2.98 -7.80
N SER A 104 -15.52 -3.01 -6.50
CA SER A 104 -16.52 -3.29 -5.44
C SER A 104 -17.49 -2.15 -5.19
N ALA A 105 -17.05 -0.89 -5.39
CA ALA A 105 -17.92 0.28 -5.35
C ALA A 105 -18.82 0.39 -6.59
N ALA A 106 -18.39 -0.15 -7.73
CA ALA A 106 -19.22 -0.33 -8.93
C ALA A 106 -20.16 -1.55 -8.84
N ALA A 107 -19.98 -2.42 -7.83
CA ALA A 107 -20.86 -3.54 -7.51
C ALA A 107 -21.89 -3.21 -6.40
N ASP A 108 -22.08 -1.92 -6.10
CA ASP A 108 -23.28 -1.46 -5.42
C ASP A 108 -24.46 -1.61 -6.40
N PRO A 109 -25.52 -2.38 -6.10
CA PRO A 109 -26.68 -2.55 -7.00
C PRO A 109 -27.52 -1.26 -7.16
N SER A 110 -27.00 -0.12 -6.73
CA SER A 110 -27.67 1.17 -6.73
C SER A 110 -27.46 1.97 -8.02
N ASP A 111 -26.45 1.66 -8.84
CA ASP A 111 -26.07 2.50 -10.01
C ASP A 111 -26.27 1.82 -11.38
N THR A 112 -26.91 0.65 -11.42
CA THR A 112 -27.51 0.08 -12.65
C THR A 112 -28.97 0.50 -12.83
N GLN A 113 -29.33 1.72 -12.41
CA GLN A 113 -30.48 2.40 -13.01
C GLN A 113 -30.06 2.99 -14.37
N GLN A 114 -29.73 2.11 -15.31
CA GLN A 114 -30.09 2.40 -16.69
C GLN A 114 -31.59 2.69 -16.64
N SER A 115 -31.95 3.94 -16.93
CA SER A 115 -33.31 4.44 -16.95
C SER A 115 -34.12 3.65 -17.99
N THR A 116 -34.61 2.48 -17.56
CA THR A 116 -35.68 1.78 -18.25
C THR A 116 -36.85 2.75 -18.21
N LYS A 117 -37.08 3.43 -19.34
CA LYS A 117 -38.25 4.28 -19.52
C LYS A 117 -39.47 3.39 -19.25
N LYS A 118 -40.04 3.49 -18.05
CA LYS A 118 -41.27 2.75 -17.70
C LYS A 118 -42.32 3.13 -18.74
N ILE A 119 -42.69 2.17 -19.58
CA ILE A 119 -43.75 2.33 -20.55
C ILE A 119 -45.06 2.34 -19.74
N LEU A 120 -45.55 3.53 -19.41
CA LEU A 120 -46.80 3.70 -18.69
C LEU A 120 -47.96 3.16 -19.53
N THR A 121 -48.81 2.36 -18.90
CA THR A 121 -50.06 1.87 -19.48
C THR A 121 -51.02 3.06 -19.75
N LYS A 122 -52.04 2.85 -20.61
CA LYS A 122 -52.99 3.93 -20.98
C LYS A 122 -53.69 4.53 -19.76
N GLU A 123 -53.98 3.71 -18.75
CA GLU A 123 -54.66 4.15 -17.52
C GLU A 123 -53.73 4.98 -16.62
N GLU A 124 -52.49 4.54 -16.43
CA GLU A 124 -51.48 5.29 -15.67
C GLU A 124 -51.13 6.61 -16.34
N ARG A 125 -51.11 6.65 -17.68
CA ARG A 125 -50.91 7.90 -18.43
C ARG A 125 -52.04 8.89 -18.18
N LYS A 126 -53.30 8.43 -18.19
CA LYS A 126 -54.48 9.25 -17.91
C LYS A 126 -54.53 9.71 -16.44
N ALA A 127 -54.09 8.87 -15.50
CA ALA A 127 -53.95 9.24 -14.09
C ALA A 127 -52.87 10.31 -13.88
N ARG A 128 -51.72 10.16 -14.55
CA ARG A 128 -50.65 11.16 -14.55
C ARG A 128 -51.11 12.48 -15.15
N GLU A 129 -51.83 12.45 -16.27
CA GLU A 129 -52.37 13.62 -16.94
C GLU A 129 -53.44 14.34 -16.08
N ARG A 130 -54.31 13.58 -15.41
CA ARG A 130 -55.27 14.12 -14.43
C ARG A 130 -54.54 14.79 -13.25
N LEU A 131 -53.47 14.17 -12.75
CA LEU A 131 -52.62 14.74 -11.69
C LEU A 131 -51.94 16.03 -12.15
N LEU A 132 -51.36 16.05 -13.35
CA LEU A 132 -50.74 17.26 -13.90
C LEU A 132 -51.75 18.40 -14.07
N ARG A 133 -52.95 18.11 -14.58
CA ARG A 133 -54.07 19.07 -14.64
C ARG A 133 -54.51 19.56 -13.26
N GLN A 134 -54.58 18.67 -12.27
CA GLN A 134 -55.05 19.01 -10.92
C GLN A 134 -54.06 19.92 -10.15
N TYR A 135 -52.76 19.79 -10.42
CA TYR A 135 -51.71 20.57 -9.79
C TYR A 135 -51.24 21.79 -10.63
N GLY A 136 -52.06 22.23 -11.59
CA GLY A 136 -51.86 23.50 -12.30
C GLY A 136 -50.67 23.52 -13.25
N TYR A 137 -50.13 22.36 -13.64
CA TYR A 137 -49.29 22.29 -14.84
C TYR A 137 -50.26 22.25 -16.03
N GLU A 138 -50.78 23.43 -16.40
CA GLU A 138 -51.46 23.62 -17.68
C GLU A 138 -50.44 23.22 -18.76
N VAL A 139 -50.72 22.11 -19.45
CA VAL A 139 -50.02 21.77 -20.68
C VAL A 139 -50.58 22.73 -21.71
N ASP A 140 -49.72 23.59 -22.25
CA ASP A 140 -50.06 24.55 -23.30
C ASP A 140 -50.89 23.87 -24.40
N GLU A 141 -52.15 24.29 -24.58
CA GLU A 141 -52.97 23.78 -25.69
C GLU A 141 -52.43 24.38 -26.99
N CYS A 142 -51.67 23.58 -27.74
CA CYS A 142 -51.29 23.88 -29.11
C CYS A 142 -52.49 23.64 -30.02
N ILE A 143 -53.06 24.71 -30.58
CA ILE A 143 -54.06 24.62 -31.64
C ILE A 143 -53.37 24.95 -32.97
N GLU A 144 -53.33 23.98 -33.88
CA GLU A 144 -52.92 24.22 -35.27
C GLU A 144 -54.10 24.78 -36.05
N ASN A 145 -53.97 26.01 -36.57
CA ASN A 145 -54.92 26.57 -37.52
C ASN A 145 -54.68 25.96 -38.91
N GLU A 146 -55.68 26.06 -39.82
CA GLU A 146 -55.67 25.46 -41.17
C GLU A 146 -54.50 25.91 -42.09
N ASN A 147 -53.69 26.88 -41.67
CA ASN A 147 -52.48 27.33 -42.36
C ASN A 147 -51.16 26.77 -41.77
N GLY A 148 -51.22 25.88 -40.78
CA GLY A 148 -50.05 25.18 -40.24
C GLY A 148 -49.12 26.01 -39.34
N GLU A 149 -49.58 27.15 -38.84
CA GLU A 149 -48.87 27.95 -37.83
C GLU A 149 -49.40 27.62 -36.43
N VAL A 150 -48.47 27.40 -35.49
CA VAL A 150 -48.75 27.00 -34.09
C VAL A 150 -48.72 28.24 -33.20
N GLU A 151 -49.87 28.63 -32.64
CA GLU A 151 -49.96 29.71 -31.66
C GLU A 151 -50.03 29.16 -30.22
N PHE A 152 -49.25 29.73 -29.30
CA PHE A 152 -49.25 29.37 -27.87
C PHE A 152 -50.07 30.41 -27.09
N LEU A 153 -51.20 30.00 -26.52
CA LEU A 153 -51.98 30.83 -25.58
C LEU A 153 -51.51 30.59 -24.14
N TYR A 154 -50.89 31.61 -23.54
CA TYR A 154 -50.52 31.59 -22.12
C TYR A 154 -51.70 32.04 -21.25
N SER A 155 -52.36 31.11 -20.56
CA SER A 155 -53.20 31.43 -19.40
C SER A 155 -52.38 31.31 -18.11
N GLY A 156 -52.52 32.28 -17.20
CA GLY A 156 -52.13 32.08 -15.80
C GLY A 156 -50.94 32.89 -15.29
N SER A 157 -51.14 34.20 -15.12
CA SER A 157 -50.47 34.94 -14.05
C SER A 157 -51.05 34.51 -12.70
N SER A 158 -50.38 33.64 -11.94
CA SER A 158 -50.62 33.55 -10.50
C SER A 158 -49.35 33.22 -9.71
N THR A 159 -48.94 34.15 -8.87
CA THR A 159 -47.82 34.08 -7.94
C THR A 159 -48.15 33.15 -6.76
N ALA A 160 -47.66 31.92 -6.78
CA ALA A 160 -47.68 31.04 -5.62
C ALA A 160 -46.41 31.23 -4.78
N SER A 161 -46.57 31.82 -3.59
CA SER A 161 -45.52 31.98 -2.58
C SER A 161 -45.03 30.61 -2.08
N ALA A 162 -43.79 30.25 -2.38
CA ALA A 162 -43.15 29.04 -1.86
C ALA A 162 -42.71 29.24 -0.38
N PRO A 163 -42.83 28.21 0.49
CA PRO A 163 -42.48 28.34 1.90
C PRO A 163 -40.98 28.59 2.10
N VAL A 164 -40.66 29.59 2.92
CA VAL A 164 -39.30 30.13 3.19
C VAL A 164 -38.26 29.06 3.60
N ALA A 165 -38.70 27.93 4.16
CA ALA A 165 -37.82 26.80 4.51
C ALA A 165 -37.11 26.16 3.30
N ALA A 166 -37.68 26.24 2.10
CA ALA A 166 -37.07 25.76 0.86
C ALA A 166 -35.99 26.70 0.29
N MET A 167 -35.83 27.91 0.86
CA MET A 167 -34.88 28.93 0.39
C MET A 167 -33.59 29.03 1.23
N ALA A 168 -33.49 28.30 2.35
CA ALA A 168 -32.29 28.32 3.17
C ALA A 168 -31.21 27.39 2.59
N ASN A 169 -30.04 27.94 2.24
CA ASN A 169 -28.90 27.19 1.73
C ASN A 169 -28.33 26.25 2.81
N THR A 170 -28.72 24.99 2.76
CA THR A 170 -28.27 23.94 3.70
C THR A 170 -26.97 23.25 3.29
N ASN A 171 -26.35 23.65 2.18
CA ASN A 171 -25.15 22.98 1.65
C ASN A 171 -23.95 23.13 2.60
N VAL A 172 -23.80 24.31 3.22
CA VAL A 172 -22.70 24.57 4.17
C VAL A 172 -22.81 23.68 5.42
N GLN A 173 -24.04 23.44 5.91
CA GLN A 173 -24.27 22.56 7.05
C GLN A 173 -23.99 21.10 6.70
N ARG A 174 -24.46 20.63 5.54
CA ARG A 174 -24.17 19.26 5.06
C ARG A 174 -22.68 18.99 4.90
N VAL A 175 -21.91 19.95 4.36
CA VAL A 175 -20.45 19.80 4.22
C VAL A 175 -19.77 19.72 5.58
N LYS A 176 -20.15 20.59 6.53
CA LYS A 176 -19.62 20.55 7.90
C LYS A 176 -19.95 19.26 8.63
N GLU A 177 -21.18 18.75 8.49
CA GLU A 177 -21.61 17.50 9.09
C GLU A 177 -20.85 16.30 8.49
N ALA A 178 -20.68 16.27 7.16
CA ALA A 178 -19.93 15.22 6.49
C ALA A 178 -18.44 15.20 6.91
N GLU A 179 -17.81 16.37 7.04
CA GLU A 179 -16.42 16.47 7.50
C GLU A 179 -16.28 16.04 8.97
N ALA A 180 -17.21 16.45 9.84
CA ALA A 180 -17.25 16.03 11.24
C ALA A 180 -17.43 14.52 11.38
N GLN A 181 -18.32 13.92 10.58
CA GLN A 181 -18.54 12.47 10.55
C GLN A 181 -17.28 11.71 10.08
N LYS A 182 -16.60 12.20 9.04
CA LYS A 182 -15.33 11.61 8.57
C LYS A 182 -14.26 11.65 9.66
N LYS A 183 -14.09 12.79 10.32
CA LYS A 183 -13.12 12.95 11.42
C LYS A 183 -13.44 12.03 12.60
N ALA A 184 -14.72 11.94 12.99
CA ALA A 184 -15.15 11.04 14.06
C ALA A 184 -14.96 9.56 13.68
N GLY A 185 -15.22 9.18 12.43
CA GLY A 185 -14.99 7.84 11.91
C GLY A 185 -13.50 7.46 11.97
N MET A 186 -12.62 8.34 11.52
CA MET A 186 -11.17 8.12 11.56
C MET A 186 -10.64 7.99 12.99
N GLN A 187 -11.11 8.84 13.91
CA GLN A 187 -10.74 8.76 15.33
C GLN A 187 -11.20 7.46 15.97
N ARG A 188 -12.42 6.98 15.67
CA ARG A 188 -12.93 5.69 16.15
C ARG A 188 -12.13 4.52 15.60
N ALA A 189 -11.85 4.50 14.29
CA ALA A 189 -11.06 3.44 13.67
C ALA A 189 -9.63 3.37 14.26
N HIS A 190 -9.01 4.53 14.49
CA HIS A 190 -7.70 4.58 15.14
C HIS A 190 -7.76 4.08 16.58
N ALA A 191 -8.75 4.51 17.37
CA ALA A 191 -8.93 4.02 18.74
C ALA A 191 -9.18 2.51 18.80
N GLU A 192 -9.98 1.96 17.88
CA GLU A 192 -10.23 0.52 17.79
C GLU A 192 -8.95 -0.25 17.43
N LYS A 193 -8.15 0.26 16.48
CA LYS A 193 -6.86 -0.34 16.12
C LYS A 193 -5.90 -0.37 17.31
N VAL A 194 -5.74 0.77 18.01
CA VAL A 194 -4.89 0.86 19.20
C VAL A 194 -5.35 -0.11 20.29
N GLN A 195 -6.66 -0.25 20.48
CA GLN A 195 -7.22 -1.19 21.46
C GLN A 195 -6.95 -2.65 21.06
N ARG A 196 -7.15 -3.01 19.78
CA ARG A 196 -6.85 -4.35 19.26
C ARG A 196 -5.36 -4.70 19.41
N ASP A 197 -4.47 -3.75 19.11
CA ASP A 197 -3.02 -3.94 19.24
C ASP A 197 -2.61 -4.10 20.71
N LYS A 198 -3.22 -3.31 21.62
CA LYS A 198 -3.00 -3.42 23.06
C LYS A 198 -3.44 -4.79 23.59
N ASP A 199 -4.61 -5.26 23.18
CA ASP A 199 -5.17 -6.54 23.60
C ASP A 199 -4.34 -7.73 23.06
N ALA A 200 -3.86 -7.62 21.81
CA ALA A 200 -2.97 -8.61 21.21
C ALA A 200 -1.63 -8.71 21.97
N ARG A 201 -1.02 -7.56 22.32
CA ARG A 201 0.22 -7.53 23.10
C ARG A 201 0.03 -8.09 24.51
N ALA A 202 -1.08 -7.76 25.16
CA ALA A 202 -1.41 -8.32 26.49
C ALA A 202 -1.57 -9.85 26.44
N LYS A 203 -2.21 -10.37 25.40
CA LYS A 203 -2.37 -11.82 25.19
C LYS A 203 -1.01 -12.51 25.00
N GLN A 204 -0.12 -11.95 24.19
CA GLN A 204 1.23 -12.49 23.99
C GLN A 204 2.04 -12.54 25.29
N LEU A 205 2.00 -11.46 26.09
CA LEU A 205 2.68 -11.41 27.39
C LEU A 205 2.13 -12.48 28.35
N ALA A 206 0.80 -12.62 28.43
CA ALA A 206 0.17 -13.64 29.26
C ALA A 206 0.54 -15.08 28.84
N ASP A 207 0.67 -15.34 27.53
CA ASP A 207 1.08 -16.65 27.03
C ASP A 207 2.56 -16.94 27.33
N ILE A 208 3.43 -15.93 27.27
CA ILE A 208 4.84 -16.05 27.69
C ILE A 208 4.94 -16.36 29.19
N GLU A 209 4.19 -15.66 30.05
CA GLU A 209 4.17 -15.92 31.49
C GLU A 209 3.63 -17.32 31.81
N LYS A 210 2.56 -17.76 31.14
CA LYS A 210 2.05 -19.13 31.26
C LYS A 210 3.07 -20.18 30.84
N LYS A 211 3.84 -19.93 29.77
CA LYS A 211 4.93 -20.83 29.35
C LYS A 211 6.03 -20.87 30.40
N LYS A 212 6.51 -19.71 30.89
CA LYS A 212 7.54 -19.62 31.94
C LYS A 212 7.13 -20.34 33.23
N THR A 213 5.89 -20.16 33.68
CA THR A 213 5.39 -20.84 34.89
C THR A 213 5.23 -22.34 34.69
N LYS A 214 4.84 -22.80 33.48
CA LYS A 214 4.79 -24.24 33.15
C LYS A 214 6.18 -24.85 33.10
N THR A 215 7.16 -24.19 32.48
CA THR A 215 8.54 -24.70 32.40
C THR A 215 9.18 -24.79 33.78
N GLN A 216 9.04 -23.76 34.62
CA GLN A 216 9.52 -23.79 36.02
C GLN A 216 8.87 -24.93 36.84
N LYS A 217 7.57 -25.15 36.68
CA LYS A 217 6.87 -26.27 37.34
C LYS A 217 7.34 -27.64 36.86
N GLN A 218 7.67 -27.77 35.58
CA GLN A 218 8.16 -29.02 34.99
C GLN A 218 9.59 -29.32 35.44
N GLU A 219 10.46 -28.31 35.51
CA GLU A 219 11.83 -28.43 36.01
C GLU A 219 11.83 -28.81 37.50
N LYS A 220 11.01 -28.17 38.33
CA LYS A 220 10.85 -28.54 39.75
C LYS A 220 10.34 -29.98 39.98
N ARG A 221 9.67 -30.59 39.00
CA ARG A 221 9.24 -32.00 39.06
C ARG A 221 10.30 -33.00 38.59
N ARG A 222 11.33 -32.53 37.89
CA ARG A 222 12.44 -33.35 37.38
C ARG A 222 13.62 -33.40 38.34
N MET A 223 13.69 -32.45 39.28
CA MET A 223 14.54 -32.47 40.47
C MET A 223 13.83 -33.18 41.61
#